data_AF-A0A972S9B0-F1
#
_entry.id   AF-A0A972S9B0-F1
#
_cell.length_a   1.000
_cell.length_b   1.000
_cell.length_c   1.000
_cell.angle_alpha   90.00
_cell.angle_beta   90.00
_cell.angle_gamma   90.00
#
_symmetry.space_group_name_H-M   'P 1'
#
loop_
_entity.id
_entity.type
_entity.pdbx_description
1 polymer ?
#
loop_
_entity_poly.entity_id
_entity_poly.type
_entity_poly.pdbx_seq_one_letter_code
_entity_poly.pdbx_strand_id
1 'polypeptide(L)'
;MPAALNSLPGGQFYSFLWFFLLFIAAFTSSVALIQPLIAFFEDELRWNHTKAVAVSMITVIVGAHFAIFLPKFIDELDFWAGSFMLILFGLVEIILFIWVFGPDNFHREINKGAQIRLPKWVAYLAGTVSLGFLAVITFMWITQNIKDPSFLTQGSVGQWVARYTILLLVLWLGFYAVVSTPKEDV
;
A
#
# COMPACT_ATOMS: atom_id res chain seq x y z
N MET A 1 20.09 11.25 12.75
CA MET A 1 20.55 9.91 13.18
C MET A 1 22.05 9.69 12.91
N PRO A 2 22.56 9.64 11.66
CA PRO A 2 23.99 9.36 11.41
C PRO A 2 24.94 10.43 11.99
N ALA A 3 24.54 11.70 11.94
CA ALA A 3 25.31 12.79 12.56
C ALA A 3 25.49 12.61 14.08
N ALA A 4 24.49 12.04 14.76
CA ALA A 4 24.60 11.73 16.19
C ALA A 4 25.50 10.51 16.44
N LEU A 5 25.44 9.48 15.59
CA LEU A 5 26.29 8.29 15.71
C LEU A 5 27.77 8.60 15.45
N ASN A 6 28.07 9.55 14.56
CA ASN A 6 29.44 10.02 14.32
C ASN A 6 30.08 10.74 15.50
N SER A 7 29.30 11.17 16.50
CA SER A 7 29.83 11.75 17.74
C SER A 7 30.32 10.69 18.74
N LEU A 8 29.99 9.41 18.52
CA LEU A 8 30.47 8.30 19.34
C LEU A 8 31.86 7.83 18.90
N PRO A 9 32.68 7.29 19.81
CA PRO A 9 33.91 6.59 19.43
C PRO A 9 33.56 5.40 18.53
N GLY A 10 34.15 5.35 17.33
CA GLY A 10 33.82 4.34 16.31
C GLY A 10 32.52 4.63 15.54
N GLY A 11 32.03 5.87 15.51
CA GLY A 11 30.76 6.26 14.90
C GLY A 11 30.55 5.84 13.45
N GLN A 12 31.61 5.68 12.65
CA GLN A 12 31.52 5.15 11.28
C GLN A 12 31.03 3.69 11.24
N PHE A 13 31.49 2.85 12.17
CA PHE A 13 31.05 1.45 12.28
C PHE A 13 29.57 1.36 12.66
N TYR A 14 29.14 2.16 13.66
CA TYR A 14 27.73 2.23 14.07
C TYR A 14 26.84 2.82 12.97
N SER A 15 27.33 3.79 12.21
CA SER A 15 26.63 4.33 11.05
C SER A 15 26.48 3.28 9.94
N PHE A 16 27.51 2.47 9.68
CA PHE A 16 27.43 1.34 8.76
C PHE A 16 26.36 0.33 9.21
N LEU A 17 26.40 -0.11 10.48
CA LEU A 17 25.39 -1.05 11.02
C LEU A 17 23.98 -0.49 10.93
N TRP A 18 23.81 0.80 11.19
CA TRP A 18 22.52 1.48 11.07
C TRP A 18 21.97 1.42 9.63
N PHE A 19 22.77 1.81 8.63
CA PHE A 19 22.34 1.75 7.23
C PHE A 19 22.17 0.31 6.73
N PHE A 20 23.00 -0.62 7.19
CA PHE A 20 22.88 -2.04 6.84
C PHE A 20 21.57 -2.64 7.37
N LEU A 21 21.18 -2.27 8.60
CA LEU A 21 19.87 -2.65 9.16
C LEU A 21 18.71 -2.07 8.33
N LEU A 22 18.78 -0.78 7.96
CA LEU A 22 17.76 -0.16 7.10
C LEU A 22 17.70 -0.83 5.72
N PHE A 23 18.83 -1.26 5.16
CA PHE A 23 18.89 -2.00 3.90
C PHE A 23 18.13 -3.34 3.99
N ILE A 24 18.38 -4.14 5.04
CA ILE A 24 17.66 -5.42 5.22
C ILE A 24 16.16 -5.18 5.43
N ALA A 25 15.80 -4.19 6.26
CA ALA A 25 14.40 -3.85 6.50
C ALA A 25 13.68 -3.41 5.22
N ALA A 26 14.28 -2.53 4.43
CA ALA A 26 13.73 -2.08 3.15
C ALA A 26 13.67 -3.21 2.11
N PHE A 27 14.67 -4.09 2.07
CA PHE A 27 14.72 -5.21 1.13
C PHE A 27 13.58 -6.21 1.36
N THR A 28 13.33 -6.59 2.62
CA THR A 28 12.22 -7.51 2.94
C THR A 28 10.86 -6.87 2.69
N SER A 29 10.70 -5.59 3.01
CA SER A 29 9.46 -4.85 2.74
C SER A 29 9.18 -4.67 1.25
N SER A 30 10.19 -4.40 0.42
CA SER A 30 9.98 -4.18 -1.02
C SER A 30 9.52 -5.45 -1.72
N VAL A 31 10.09 -6.61 -1.34
CA VAL A 31 9.65 -7.92 -1.87
C VAL A 31 8.18 -8.19 -1.50
N ALA A 32 7.78 -7.91 -0.25
CA ALA A 32 6.40 -8.10 0.19
C ALA A 32 5.41 -7.21 -0.57
N LEU A 33 5.79 -5.98 -0.91
CA LEU A 33 4.94 -5.03 -1.65
C LEU A 33 4.80 -5.35 -3.14
N ILE A 34 5.78 -6.04 -3.73
CA ILE A 34 5.72 -6.45 -5.15
C ILE A 34 4.87 -7.72 -5.32
N GLN A 35 4.80 -8.57 -4.30
CA GLN A 35 4.11 -9.86 -4.38
C GLN A 35 2.62 -9.77 -4.77
N PRO A 36 1.80 -8.83 -4.24
CA PRO A 36 0.41 -8.68 -4.68
C PRO A 36 0.27 -8.37 -6.17
N LEU A 37 1.21 -7.62 -6.76
CA LEU A 37 1.22 -7.32 -8.19
C LEU A 37 1.56 -8.55 -9.03
N ILE A 38 2.50 -9.37 -8.57
CA ILE A 38 2.84 -10.66 -9.21
C ILE A 38 1.63 -11.59 -9.15
N ALA A 39 1.02 -11.74 -7.97
CA ALA A 39 -0.16 -12.58 -7.76
C ALA A 39 -1.32 -12.15 -8.67
N PHE A 40 -1.56 -10.84 -8.83
CA PHE A 40 -2.57 -10.34 -9.76
C PHE A 40 -2.35 -10.83 -11.21
N PHE A 41 -1.11 -10.85 -11.70
CA PHE A 41 -0.85 -11.37 -13.06
C PHE A 41 -0.92 -12.90 -13.16
N GLU A 42 -0.57 -13.61 -12.09
CA GLU A 42 -0.64 -15.07 -12.06
C GLU A 42 -2.07 -15.57 -11.96
N ASP A 43 -2.87 -14.98 -11.06
CA ASP A 43 -4.24 -15.42 -10.78
C ASP A 43 -5.18 -14.95 -11.89
N GLU A 44 -5.13 -13.66 -12.25
CA GLU A 44 -6.16 -13.08 -13.12
C GLU A 44 -5.77 -13.23 -14.59
N LEU A 45 -4.52 -12.98 -14.94
CA LEU A 45 -4.05 -13.12 -16.33
C LEU A 45 -3.52 -14.52 -16.66
N ARG A 46 -3.44 -15.42 -15.68
CA ARG A 46 -2.88 -16.78 -15.84
C ARG A 46 -1.50 -16.78 -16.48
N TRP A 47 -0.69 -15.77 -16.19
CA TRP A 47 0.68 -15.70 -16.70
C TRP A 47 1.58 -16.69 -15.95
N ASN A 48 2.66 -17.13 -16.60
CA ASN A 48 3.68 -17.88 -15.88
C ASN A 48 4.40 -16.96 -14.88
N HIS A 49 4.91 -17.57 -13.80
CA HIS A 49 5.57 -16.85 -12.72
C HIS A 49 6.75 -15.98 -13.21
N THR A 50 7.61 -16.51 -14.06
CA THR A 50 8.77 -15.77 -14.60
C THR A 50 8.36 -14.48 -15.33
N LYS A 51 7.27 -14.53 -16.10
CA LYS A 51 6.73 -13.39 -16.84
C LYS A 51 6.09 -12.38 -15.87
N ALA A 52 5.31 -12.85 -14.90
CA ALA A 52 4.68 -11.99 -13.89
C ALA A 52 5.73 -11.22 -13.06
N VAL A 53 6.78 -11.91 -12.61
CA VAL A 53 7.91 -11.30 -11.90
C VAL A 53 8.63 -10.28 -12.78
N ALA A 54 8.98 -10.65 -14.03
CA ALA A 54 9.73 -9.76 -14.92
C ALA A 54 8.97 -8.45 -15.20
N VAL A 55 7.67 -8.53 -15.50
CA VAL A 55 6.84 -7.35 -15.75
C VAL A 55 6.70 -6.50 -14.49
N SER A 56 6.45 -7.12 -13.33
CA SER A 56 6.35 -6.41 -12.04
C SER A 56 7.64 -5.67 -11.70
N MET A 57 8.80 -6.30 -11.89
CA MET A 57 10.11 -5.70 -11.67
C MET A 57 10.38 -4.52 -12.62
N ILE A 58 10.04 -4.65 -13.90
CA ILE A 58 10.19 -3.55 -14.87
C ILE A 58 9.33 -2.35 -14.44
N THR A 59 8.09 -2.58 -14.04
CA THR A 59 7.18 -1.52 -13.56
C THR A 59 7.77 -0.77 -12.36
N VAL A 60 8.30 -1.50 -11.37
CA VAL A 60 8.95 -0.91 -10.18
C VAL A 60 10.21 -0.13 -10.55
N ILE A 61 11.05 -0.68 -11.43
CA ILE A 61 12.27 0.00 -11.88
C ILE A 61 11.93 1.31 -12.59
N VAL A 62 10.94 1.32 -13.47
CA VAL A 62 10.49 2.54 -14.16
C VAL A 62 9.99 3.58 -13.14
N GLY A 63 9.17 3.16 -12.17
CA GLY A 63 8.73 4.03 -11.08
C GLY A 63 9.89 4.59 -10.24
N ALA A 64 10.89 3.76 -9.94
CA ALA A 64 12.10 4.16 -9.22
C ALA A 64 12.95 5.18 -10.00
N HIS A 65 13.01 5.07 -11.34
CA HIS A 65 13.70 6.07 -12.15
C HIS A 65 13.00 7.44 -12.07
N PHE A 66 11.67 7.48 -12.16
CA PHE A 66 10.94 8.73 -11.98
C PHE A 66 11.15 9.32 -10.58
N ALA A 67 11.17 8.47 -9.55
CA ALA A 67 11.47 8.87 -8.18
C ALA A 67 12.86 9.51 -7.99
N ILE A 68 13.89 9.02 -8.71
CA ILE A 68 15.25 9.56 -8.63
C ILE A 68 15.38 10.90 -9.35
N PHE A 69 14.76 11.05 -10.53
CA PHE A 69 15.01 12.19 -11.42
C PHE A 69 13.97 13.31 -11.32
N LEU A 70 12.76 13.04 -10.82
CA LEU A 70 11.70 14.03 -10.73
C LEU A 70 11.51 14.50 -9.28
N PRO A 71 11.74 15.79 -8.98
CA PRO A 71 11.55 16.32 -7.63
C PRO A 71 10.06 16.28 -7.26
N LYS A 72 9.77 15.98 -6.00
CA LYS A 72 8.41 15.80 -5.44
C LYS A 72 7.60 14.62 -6.02
N PHE A 73 8.18 13.78 -6.89
CA PHE A 73 7.48 12.61 -7.41
C PHE A 73 7.19 11.58 -6.31
N ILE A 74 8.19 11.25 -5.48
CA ILE A 74 8.04 10.32 -4.35
C ILE A 74 7.03 10.86 -3.34
N ASP A 75 7.12 12.16 -3.01
CA ASP A 75 6.22 12.80 -2.05
C ASP A 75 4.75 12.70 -2.49
N GLU A 76 4.49 12.88 -3.79
CA GLU A 76 3.14 12.77 -4.35
C GLU A 76 2.66 11.30 -4.37
N LEU A 77 3.53 10.33 -4.69
CA LEU A 77 3.19 8.91 -4.59
C LEU A 77 2.89 8.49 -3.15
N ASP A 78 3.70 8.91 -2.19
CA ASP A 78 3.53 8.60 -0.77
C ASP A 78 2.22 9.20 -0.21
N PHE A 79 1.89 10.42 -0.63
CA PHE A 79 0.61 11.04 -0.28
C PHE A 79 -0.58 10.23 -0.78
N TRP A 80 -0.63 9.92 -2.08
CA TRP A 80 -1.79 9.24 -2.66
C TRP A 80 -1.85 7.76 -2.24
N ALA A 81 -0.78 7.00 -2.43
CA ALA A 81 -0.79 5.56 -2.20
C ALA A 81 -0.52 5.19 -0.73
N GLY A 82 0.52 5.80 -0.13
CA GLY A 82 0.99 5.48 1.22
C GLY A 82 0.12 6.06 2.34
N SER A 83 -0.55 7.18 2.09
CA SER A 83 -1.36 7.88 3.10
C SER A 83 -2.86 7.82 2.80
N PHE A 84 -3.31 8.42 1.68
CA PHE A 84 -4.74 8.59 1.41
C PHE A 84 -5.44 7.29 1.04
N MET A 85 -4.96 6.60 -0.01
CA MET A 85 -5.55 5.33 -0.48
C MET A 85 -5.43 4.26 0.60
N LEU A 86 -4.33 4.19 1.34
CA LEU A 86 -4.15 3.23 2.43
C LEU A 86 -5.30 3.28 3.45
N ILE A 87 -5.64 4.49 3.93
CA ILE A 87 -6.73 4.69 4.89
C ILE A 87 -8.09 4.37 4.24
N LEU A 88 -8.29 4.81 3.00
CA LEU A 88 -9.54 4.57 2.26
C LEU A 88 -9.79 3.07 2.04
N PHE A 89 -8.78 2.33 1.57
CA PHE A 89 -8.87 0.88 1.36
C PHE A 89 -9.08 0.16 2.69
N GLY A 90 -8.38 0.54 3.76
CA GLY A 90 -8.60 -0.04 5.09
C GLY A 90 -10.05 0.14 5.58
N LEU A 91 -10.66 1.30 5.35
CA LEU A 91 -12.07 1.53 5.66
C LEU A 91 -12.99 0.62 4.84
N VAL A 92 -12.75 0.52 3.53
CA VAL A 92 -13.53 -0.34 2.64
C VAL A 92 -13.39 -1.81 3.05
N GLU A 93 -12.18 -2.30 3.30
CA GLU A 93 -11.92 -3.67 3.72
C GLU A 93 -12.63 -4.03 5.02
N ILE A 94 -12.59 -3.16 6.04
CA ILE A 94 -13.30 -3.39 7.30
C ILE A 94 -14.80 -3.47 7.07
N ILE A 95 -15.36 -2.54 6.27
CA ILE A 95 -16.80 -2.55 5.94
C ILE A 95 -17.17 -3.84 5.21
N LEU A 96 -16.40 -4.23 4.20
CA LEU A 96 -16.67 -5.41 3.39
C LEU A 96 -16.53 -6.71 4.20
N PHE A 97 -15.42 -6.93 4.88
CA PHE A 97 -15.13 -8.21 5.54
C PHE A 97 -15.85 -8.39 6.87
N ILE A 98 -16.09 -7.32 7.63
CA ILE A 98 -16.71 -7.45 8.96
C ILE A 98 -18.21 -7.20 8.88
N TRP A 99 -18.65 -6.19 8.14
CA TRP A 99 -20.05 -5.76 8.17
C TRP A 99 -20.88 -6.33 7.01
N VAL A 100 -20.36 -6.34 5.78
CA VAL A 100 -21.08 -6.88 4.60
C VAL A 100 -21.02 -8.40 4.56
N PHE A 101 -19.83 -8.99 4.70
CA PHE A 101 -19.67 -10.45 4.75
C PHE A 101 -20.29 -11.04 6.03
N GLY A 102 -20.44 -10.24 7.08
CA GLY A 102 -21.10 -10.60 8.32
C GLY A 102 -20.09 -10.99 9.41
N PRO A 103 -20.22 -10.46 10.64
CA PRO A 103 -19.20 -10.66 11.67
C PRO A 103 -19.04 -12.13 12.11
N ASP A 104 -20.13 -12.91 12.10
CA ASP A 104 -20.09 -14.34 12.40
C ASP A 104 -19.35 -15.15 11.32
N ASN A 105 -19.50 -14.77 10.04
CA ASN A 105 -18.79 -15.41 8.95
C ASN A 105 -17.30 -15.08 9.01
N PHE A 106 -16.95 -13.82 9.25
CA PHE A 106 -15.58 -13.39 9.47
C PHE A 106 -14.93 -14.10 10.67
N HIS A 107 -15.65 -14.19 11.80
CA HIS A 107 -15.19 -14.91 12.99
C HIS A 107 -14.95 -16.40 12.69
N ARG A 108 -15.80 -17.03 11.88
CA ARG A 108 -15.60 -18.42 11.48
C ARG A 108 -14.37 -18.57 10.59
N GLU A 109 -14.18 -17.68 9.62
CA GLU A 109 -13.05 -17.78 8.68
C GLU A 109 -11.70 -17.49 9.36
N ILE A 110 -11.63 -16.47 10.23
CA ILE A 110 -10.38 -16.15 10.95
C ILE A 110 -9.96 -17.25 11.95
N ASN A 111 -10.92 -18.05 12.44
CA ASN A 111 -10.65 -19.17 13.34
C ASN A 111 -10.44 -20.51 12.63
N LYS A 112 -10.64 -20.56 11.32
CA LYS A 112 -10.50 -21.78 10.54
C LYS A 112 -9.01 -22.10 10.38
N GLY A 113 -8.59 -23.23 10.95
CA GLY A 113 -7.17 -23.63 10.95
C GLY A 113 -6.27 -22.82 11.90
N ALA A 114 -6.85 -21.93 12.73
CA ALA A 114 -6.08 -21.11 13.65
C ALA A 114 -5.59 -21.95 14.85
N GLN A 115 -4.29 -21.82 15.18
CA GLN A 115 -3.71 -22.44 16.37
C GLN A 115 -4.27 -21.82 17.66
N ILE A 116 -4.59 -20.53 17.62
CA ILE A 116 -5.22 -19.79 18.72
C ILE A 116 -6.58 -19.31 18.25
N ARG A 117 -7.63 -19.64 19.01
CA ARG A 117 -8.99 -19.21 18.69
C ARG A 117 -9.27 -17.83 19.27
N LEU A 118 -9.62 -16.89 18.41
CA LEU A 118 -10.05 -15.56 18.80
C LEU A 118 -11.50 -15.61 19.30
N PRO A 119 -11.81 -15.06 20.48
CA PRO A 119 -13.18 -15.00 20.96
C PRO A 119 -13.99 -14.02 20.11
N LYS A 120 -15.29 -14.30 19.93
CA LYS A 120 -16.18 -13.53 19.04
C LYS A 120 -16.10 -12.03 19.28
N TRP A 121 -16.17 -11.61 20.54
CA TRP A 121 -16.16 -10.19 20.91
C TRP A 121 -14.92 -9.44 20.42
N VAL A 122 -13.75 -10.11 20.27
CA VAL A 122 -12.52 -9.47 19.75
C VAL A 122 -12.68 -9.12 18.27
N ALA A 123 -13.33 -9.97 17.47
CA ALA A 123 -13.58 -9.69 16.06
C ALA A 123 -14.54 -8.49 15.89
N TYR A 124 -15.62 -8.44 16.69
CA TYR A 124 -16.54 -7.29 16.71
C TYR A 124 -15.86 -6.01 17.21
N LEU A 125 -15.05 -6.11 18.27
CA LEU A 125 -14.30 -4.98 18.81
C LEU A 125 -13.31 -4.44 17.78
N ALA A 126 -12.51 -5.32 17.17
CA ALA A 126 -11.54 -4.94 16.15
C ALA A 126 -12.23 -4.21 14.99
N GLY A 127 -13.35 -4.73 14.48
CA GLY A 127 -14.08 -4.06 13.40
C GLY A 127 -14.67 -2.72 13.80
N THR A 128 -15.33 -2.64 14.96
CA THR A 128 -16.01 -1.43 15.40
C THR A 128 -15.03 -0.32 15.80
N VAL A 129 -14.00 -0.66 16.57
CA VAL A 129 -12.98 0.30 17.03
C VAL A 129 -12.11 0.76 15.87
N SER A 130 -11.66 -0.14 15.00
CA SER A 130 -10.83 0.24 13.85
C SER A 130 -11.62 1.10 12.87
N LEU A 131 -12.89 0.77 12.61
CA LEU A 131 -13.77 1.59 11.77
C LEU A 131 -13.98 2.98 12.36
N GLY A 132 -14.27 3.07 13.66
CA GLY A 132 -14.42 4.35 14.35
C GLY A 132 -13.14 5.18 14.33
N PHE A 133 -11.99 4.55 14.60
CA PHE A 133 -10.68 5.21 14.60
C PHE A 133 -10.31 5.75 13.21
N LEU A 134 -10.42 4.93 12.17
CA LEU A 134 -10.14 5.36 10.79
C LEU A 134 -11.14 6.41 10.28
N ALA A 135 -12.41 6.33 10.69
CA ALA A 135 -13.41 7.35 10.36
C ALA A 135 -13.07 8.69 11.02
N VAL A 136 -12.62 8.68 12.29
CA VAL A 136 -12.19 9.89 13.00
C VAL A 136 -10.95 10.50 12.36
N ILE A 137 -9.92 9.70 12.03
CA ILE A 137 -8.71 10.20 11.36
C ILE A 137 -9.07 10.80 10.00
N THR A 138 -9.86 10.10 9.20
CA THR A 138 -10.31 10.58 7.88
C THR A 138 -11.09 11.88 8.03
N PHE A 139 -12.01 11.97 9.00
CA PHE A 139 -12.78 13.19 9.26
C PHE A 139 -11.90 14.36 9.68
N MET A 140 -10.98 14.14 10.64
CA MET A 140 -10.03 15.17 11.07
C MET A 140 -9.17 15.65 9.90
N TRP A 141 -8.63 14.73 9.11
CA TRP A 141 -7.83 15.04 7.94
C TRP A 141 -8.63 15.87 6.93
N ILE A 142 -9.87 15.47 6.60
CA ILE A 142 -10.74 16.23 5.69
C ILE A 142 -10.96 17.66 6.21
N THR A 143 -11.31 17.82 7.49
CA THR A 143 -11.58 19.16 8.05
C THR A 143 -10.36 20.09 8.08
N GLN A 144 -9.14 19.54 8.15
CA GLN A 144 -7.90 20.32 8.09
C GLN A 144 -7.56 20.70 6.64
N ASN A 145 -7.69 19.76 5.71
CA ASN A 145 -7.29 19.95 4.31
C ASN A 145 -8.30 20.74 3.48
N ILE A 146 -9.60 20.75 3.85
CA ILE A 146 -10.60 21.63 3.21
C ILE A 146 -10.27 23.11 3.43
N LYS A 147 -9.62 23.46 4.54
CA LYS A 147 -9.33 24.85 4.91
C LYS A 147 -8.16 25.44 4.11
N ASP A 148 -7.20 24.62 3.71
CA ASP A 148 -6.06 25.01 2.88
C ASP A 148 -5.79 23.97 1.77
N PRO A 149 -6.37 24.11 0.56
CA PRO A 149 -6.20 23.17 -0.55
C PRO A 149 -4.86 23.34 -1.29
N SER A 150 -3.79 23.62 -0.55
CA SER A 150 -2.44 23.83 -1.11
C SER A 150 -1.88 22.57 -1.78
N PHE A 151 -2.35 21.38 -1.39
CA PHE A 151 -1.94 20.10 -1.96
C PHE A 151 -2.47 19.86 -3.39
N LEU A 152 -3.59 20.50 -3.78
CA LEU A 152 -4.14 20.39 -5.15
C LEU A 152 -3.54 21.42 -6.11
N THR A 153 -3.10 22.56 -5.57
CA THR A 153 -2.75 23.76 -6.34
C THR A 153 -1.25 23.92 -6.61
N GLN A 154 -0.39 23.19 -5.90
CA GLN A 154 1.03 23.10 -6.24
C GLN A 154 1.24 22.06 -7.33
N GLY A 155 1.64 22.52 -8.52
CA GLY A 155 1.77 21.69 -9.72
C GLY A 155 3.19 21.67 -10.28
N SER A 156 4.18 21.21 -9.51
CA SER A 156 5.49 20.93 -10.10
C SER A 156 5.36 19.84 -11.17
N VAL A 157 6.26 19.82 -12.15
CA VAL A 157 6.26 18.81 -13.22
C VAL A 157 6.27 17.39 -12.64
N GLY A 158 7.04 17.15 -11.57
CA GLY A 158 7.12 15.86 -10.90
C GLY A 158 5.79 15.40 -10.27
N GLN A 159 5.01 16.33 -9.70
CA GLN A 159 3.70 16.01 -9.10
C GLN A 159 2.67 15.62 -10.16
N TRP A 160 2.64 16.34 -11.29
CA TRP A 160 1.77 15.97 -12.40
C TRP A 160 2.14 14.61 -12.99
N VAL A 161 3.44 14.36 -13.22
CA VAL A 161 3.91 13.05 -13.69
C VAL A 161 3.50 11.95 -12.72
N ALA A 162 3.68 12.14 -11.40
CA ALA A 162 3.25 11.16 -10.40
C ALA A 162 1.73 10.87 -10.46
N ARG A 163 0.89 11.90 -10.54
CA ARG A 163 -0.57 11.75 -10.67
C ARG A 163 -0.94 10.96 -11.92
N TYR A 164 -0.33 11.28 -13.06
CA TYR A 164 -0.55 10.52 -14.29
C TYR A 164 -0.05 9.08 -14.18
N THR A 165 1.11 8.83 -13.55
CA THR A 165 1.61 7.47 -13.33
C THR A 165 0.65 6.65 -12.49
N ILE A 166 0.11 7.21 -11.39
CA ILE A 166 -0.90 6.53 -10.56
C ILE A 166 -2.15 6.23 -11.37
N LEU A 167 -2.70 7.23 -12.06
CA LEU A 167 -3.93 7.05 -12.85
C LEU A 167 -3.74 6.00 -13.95
N LEU A 168 -2.61 6.05 -14.66
CA LEU A 168 -2.27 5.05 -15.68
C LEU A 168 -2.14 3.67 -15.08
N LEU A 169 -1.49 3.51 -13.93
CA LEU A 169 -1.34 2.22 -13.27
C LEU A 169 -2.69 1.65 -12.82
N VAL A 170 -3.55 2.48 -12.24
CA VAL A 170 -4.91 2.07 -11.83
C VAL A 170 -5.76 1.68 -13.04
N LEU A 171 -5.75 2.47 -14.11
CA LEU A 171 -6.47 2.15 -15.34
C LEU A 171 -5.92 0.89 -16.01
N TRP A 172 -4.60 0.71 -15.98
CA TRP A 172 -3.93 -0.45 -16.56
C TRP A 172 -4.29 -1.74 -15.80
N LEU A 173 -4.23 -1.72 -14.47
CA LEU A 173 -4.70 -2.84 -13.63
C LEU A 173 -6.20 -3.08 -13.81
N GLY A 174 -7.01 -2.02 -13.80
CA GLY A 174 -8.45 -2.13 -14.00
C GLY A 174 -8.84 -2.71 -15.36
N PHE A 175 -8.15 -2.29 -16.43
CA PHE A 175 -8.34 -2.83 -17.78
C PHE A 175 -8.04 -4.33 -17.81
N TYR A 176 -6.91 -4.75 -17.23
CA TYR A 176 -6.56 -6.17 -17.17
C TYR A 176 -7.53 -6.98 -16.31
N ALA A 177 -8.01 -6.42 -15.19
CA ALA A 177 -9.03 -7.06 -14.37
C ALA A 177 -10.32 -7.31 -15.18
N VAL A 178 -10.81 -6.31 -15.93
CA VAL A 178 -12.02 -6.44 -16.76
C VAL A 178 -11.83 -7.39 -17.95
N VAL A 179 -10.65 -7.39 -18.58
CA VAL A 179 -10.38 -8.33 -19.68
C VAL A 179 -10.21 -9.76 -19.17
N SER A 180 -9.73 -9.92 -17.94
CA SER A 180 -9.51 -11.22 -17.31
C SER A 180 -10.76 -11.88 -16.75
N THR A 181 -11.82 -11.12 -16.44
CA THR A 181 -13.09 -11.72 -16.00
C THR A 181 -13.59 -12.67 -17.09
N PRO A 182 -13.75 -13.97 -16.79
CA PRO A 182 -14.30 -14.90 -17.76
C PRO A 182 -15.65 -14.36 -18.21
N LYS A 183 -15.88 -14.24 -19.52
CA LYS A 183 -17.26 -14.15 -20.00
C LYS A 183 -17.90 -15.46 -19.56
N GLU A 184 -18.87 -15.38 -18.66
CA GLU A 184 -19.77 -16.50 -18.41
C GLU A 184 -20.34 -16.89 -19.77
N ASP A 185 -19.96 -18.07 -20.25
CA ASP A 185 -20.63 -18.71 -21.38
C ASP A 185 -22.07 -18.98 -20.91
N VAL A 186 -22.99 -18.11 -21.32
CA VAL A 186 -24.45 -18.29 -21.19
C VAL A 186 -24.89 -19.50 -22.01
#